data_AF-A0A7J8I073-F1
#
_entry.id   AF-A0A7J8I073-F1
#
_cell.length_a   1.000
_cell.length_b   1.000
_cell.length_c   1.000
_cell.angle_alpha   90.00
_cell.angle_beta   90.00
_cell.angle_gamma   90.00
#
_symmetry.space_group_name_H-M   'P 1'
#
loop_
_entity.id
_entity.type
_entity.pdbx_description
1 polymer ?
#
loop_
_entity_poly.entity_id
_entity_poly.type
_entity_poly.pdbx_seq_one_letter_code
_entity_poly.pdbx_strand_id
1 'polypeptide(L)'
;MQLLKDVVGKDRYRINNKYDETYPPLPMEEVIQRSEFVIGQEVEYDILVNNCEHFVTLLRYGEGISEQANRALNTIGVVTAAAGALSFLGLFSKRQRANTINNLLKIYWN
;
A
#
# COMPACT_ATOMS: atom_id res chain seq x y z
N MET A 1 1.46 -6.69 -23.61
CA MET A 1 1.76 -7.86 -22.75
C MET A 1 3.25 -8.16 -22.85
N GLN A 2 3.96 -8.36 -21.74
CA GLN A 2 5.41 -8.62 -21.72
C GLN A 2 5.69 -10.05 -21.23
N LEU A 3 6.78 -10.67 -21.69
CA LEU A 3 7.17 -11.99 -21.20
C LEU A 3 7.78 -11.87 -19.80
N LEU A 4 7.53 -12.84 -18.93
CA LEU A 4 8.07 -12.84 -17.57
C LEU A 4 9.60 -12.71 -17.54
N LYS A 5 10.31 -13.38 -18.48
CA LYS A 5 11.77 -13.28 -18.60
C LYS A 5 12.26 -11.86 -18.92
N ASP A 6 11.45 -11.07 -19.61
CA ASP A 6 11.81 -9.71 -19.99
C ASP A 6 11.53 -8.74 -18.82
N VAL A 7 10.46 -8.99 -18.05
CA VAL A 7 10.11 -8.23 -16.84
C VAL A 7 11.10 -8.49 -15.69
N VAL A 8 11.47 -9.75 -15.47
CA VAL A 8 12.36 -10.15 -14.37
C VAL A 8 13.84 -9.90 -14.71
N GLY A 9 14.21 -10.01 -15.99
CA GLY A 9 15.60 -9.87 -16.42
C GLY A 9 16.51 -10.92 -15.80
N LYS A 10 17.45 -10.49 -14.95
CA LYS A 10 18.43 -11.37 -14.29
C LYS A 10 18.10 -11.65 -12.82
N ASP A 11 17.03 -11.07 -12.31
CA ASP A 11 16.67 -11.22 -10.90
C ASP A 11 15.99 -12.57 -10.63
N ARG A 12 15.88 -12.92 -9.35
CA ARG A 12 15.14 -14.11 -8.92
C ARG A 12 13.68 -13.75 -8.73
N TYR A 13 12.79 -14.68 -9.08
CA TYR A 13 11.36 -14.56 -8.83
C TYR A 13 10.84 -15.81 -8.13
N ARG A 14 9.66 -15.69 -7.51
CA ARG A 14 8.92 -16.81 -6.93
C ARG A 14 7.43 -16.56 -7.11
N ILE A 15 6.65 -17.63 -7.19
CA ILE A 15 5.19 -17.52 -7.07
C ILE A 15 4.88 -17.19 -5.61
N ASN A 16 4.03 -16.19 -5.38
CA ASN A 16 3.67 -15.74 -4.04
C ASN A 16 2.18 -15.38 -3.97
N ASN A 17 1.32 -16.39 -3.86
CA ASN A 17 -0.10 -16.19 -3.63
C ASN A 17 -0.35 -15.89 -2.15
N LYS A 18 0.10 -14.70 -1.71
CA LYS A 18 0.26 -14.32 -0.31
C LYS A 18 -0.98 -14.52 0.56
N TYR A 19 -2.18 -14.44 -0.02
CA TYR A 19 -3.43 -14.39 0.71
C TYR A 19 -4.35 -15.59 0.47
N ASP A 20 -3.94 -16.63 -0.26
CA ASP A 20 -4.81 -17.78 -0.58
C ASP A 20 -5.35 -18.52 0.67
N GLU A 21 -4.63 -18.47 1.79
CA GLU A 21 -5.07 -19.08 3.06
C GLU A 21 -6.18 -18.28 3.76
N THR A 22 -6.35 -17.01 3.41
CA THR A 22 -7.27 -16.06 4.09
C THR A 22 -8.36 -15.53 3.18
N TYR A 23 -8.10 -15.45 1.87
CA TYR A 23 -9.01 -14.98 0.84
C TYR A 23 -9.09 -16.03 -0.27
N PRO A 24 -10.28 -16.55 -0.59
CA PRO A 24 -10.44 -17.49 -1.68
C PRO A 24 -10.13 -16.78 -3.01
N PRO A 25 -9.25 -17.34 -3.86
CA PRO A 25 -8.98 -16.75 -5.17
C PRO A 25 -10.20 -16.92 -6.09
N LEU A 26 -10.34 -16.00 -7.04
CA LEU A 26 -11.31 -16.11 -8.12
C LEU A 26 -10.95 -17.28 -9.07
N PRO A 27 -11.92 -17.78 -9.85
CA PRO A 27 -11.64 -18.72 -10.94
C PRO A 27 -10.53 -18.21 -11.86
N MET A 28 -9.64 -19.09 -12.31
CA MET A 28 -8.47 -18.72 -13.11
C MET A 28 -8.85 -17.93 -14.36
N GLU A 29 -9.92 -18.34 -15.04
CA GLU A 29 -10.44 -17.70 -16.24
C GLU A 29 -10.84 -16.25 -15.97
N GLU A 30 -11.46 -15.99 -14.82
CA GLU A 30 -11.86 -14.65 -14.41
C GLU A 30 -10.64 -13.78 -14.07
N VAL A 31 -9.64 -14.33 -13.38
CA VAL A 31 -8.38 -13.62 -13.09
C VAL A 31 -7.68 -13.21 -14.39
N ILE A 32 -7.63 -14.09 -15.38
CA ILE A 32 -7.03 -13.79 -16.70
C ILE A 32 -7.82 -12.70 -17.40
N GLN A 33 -9.15 -12.84 -17.50
CA GLN A 33 -10.02 -11.84 -18.17
C GLN A 33 -9.88 -10.45 -17.54
N ARG A 34 -9.90 -10.36 -16.21
CA ARG A 34 -9.71 -9.09 -15.50
C ARG A 34 -8.33 -8.50 -15.75
N SER A 35 -7.29 -9.35 -15.77
CA SER A 35 -5.91 -8.92 -16.01
C SER A 35 -5.71 -8.39 -17.43
N GLU A 36 -6.32 -9.03 -18.43
CA GLU A 36 -6.27 -8.60 -19.83
C GLU A 36 -7.02 -7.29 -20.06
N PHE A 37 -8.18 -7.12 -19.40
CA PHE A 37 -9.02 -5.93 -19.54
C PHE A 37 -8.30 -4.63 -19.19
N VAL A 38 -7.42 -4.67 -18.19
CA VAL A 38 -6.70 -3.49 -17.68
C VAL A 38 -5.40 -3.20 -18.43
N ILE A 39 -5.00 -4.03 -19.39
CA ILE A 39 -3.78 -3.79 -20.19
C ILE A 39 -3.92 -2.51 -20.99
N GLY A 40 -2.93 -1.61 -20.87
CA GLY A 40 -2.88 -0.35 -21.60
C GLY A 40 -3.72 0.76 -21.01
N GLN A 41 -4.41 0.50 -19.89
CA GLN A 41 -5.05 1.56 -19.11
C GLN A 41 -4.02 2.26 -18.23
N GLU A 42 -4.10 3.58 -18.17
CA GLU A 42 -3.36 4.36 -17.18
C GLU A 42 -4.18 4.41 -15.89
N VAL A 43 -3.53 4.09 -14.78
CA VAL A 43 -4.11 4.17 -13.44
C VAL A 43 -3.30 5.12 -12.59
N GLU A 44 -3.97 5.91 -11.76
CA GLU A 44 -3.30 6.77 -10.80
C GLU A 44 -2.59 5.90 -9.75
N TYR A 45 -1.26 5.97 -9.73
CA TYR A 45 -0.44 5.23 -8.78
C TYR A 45 -0.36 5.99 -7.45
N ASP A 46 -0.80 5.34 -6.37
CA ASP A 46 -0.66 5.83 -5.00
C ASP A 46 0.00 4.73 -4.17
N ILE A 47 1.12 5.05 -3.52
CA ILE A 47 1.89 4.13 -2.66
C ILE A 47 1.01 3.54 -1.54
N LEU A 48 0.03 4.32 -1.07
CA LEU A 48 -0.83 3.98 0.05
C LEU A 48 -2.15 3.32 -0.36
N VAL A 49 -2.63 3.51 -1.59
CA VAL A 49 -3.99 3.06 -1.98
C VAL A 49 -4.00 2.25 -3.27
N ASN A 50 -3.16 2.59 -4.24
CA ASN A 50 -3.13 2.00 -5.59
C ASN A 50 -1.74 1.48 -5.97
N ASN A 51 -1.07 0.79 -5.05
CA ASN A 51 0.22 0.18 -5.33
C ASN A 51 0.06 -1.16 -6.07
N CYS A 52 1.20 -1.74 -6.48
CA CYS A 52 1.22 -3.00 -7.22
C CYS A 52 0.56 -4.16 -6.46
N GLU A 53 0.65 -4.20 -5.12
CA GLU A 53 0.04 -5.26 -4.30
C GLU A 53 -1.49 -5.13 -4.30
N HIS A 54 -2.00 -3.91 -4.12
CA HIS A 54 -3.42 -3.62 -4.20
C HIS A 54 -3.99 -4.01 -5.58
N PHE A 55 -3.28 -3.66 -6.64
CA PHE A 55 -3.69 -3.97 -8.00
C PHE A 55 -3.77 -5.49 -8.25
N VAL A 56 -2.72 -6.25 -7.94
CA VAL A 56 -2.71 -7.70 -8.22
C VAL A 56 -3.67 -8.49 -7.32
N THR A 57 -3.96 -7.98 -6.12
CA THR A 57 -4.96 -8.60 -5.22
C THR A 57 -6.39 -8.31 -5.66
N LEU A 58 -6.67 -7.11 -6.17
CA LEU A 58 -7.95 -6.79 -6.81
C LEU A 58 -8.22 -7.74 -7.99
N LEU A 59 -7.20 -8.06 -8.78
CA LEU A 59 -7.32 -9.00 -9.90
C LEU A 59 -7.52 -10.45 -9.43
N ARG A 60 -6.80 -10.90 -8.39
CA ARG A 60 -6.81 -12.31 -7.93
C ARG A 60 -8.00 -12.66 -7.03
N TYR A 61 -8.36 -11.76 -6.12
CA TYR A 61 -9.34 -12.01 -5.05
C TYR A 61 -10.63 -11.19 -5.23
N GLY A 62 -10.63 -10.22 -6.16
CA GLY A 62 -11.75 -9.28 -6.33
C GLY A 62 -11.79 -8.17 -5.29
N GLU A 63 -10.82 -8.14 -4.37
CA GLU A 63 -10.67 -7.13 -3.33
C GLU A 63 -9.20 -6.66 -3.31
N GLY A 64 -8.99 -5.35 -3.36
CA GLY A 64 -7.67 -4.75 -3.32
C GLY A 64 -7.13 -4.69 -1.89
N ILE A 65 -6.15 -5.54 -1.60
CA ILE A 65 -5.52 -5.68 -0.29
C ILE A 65 -4.09 -5.18 -0.39
N SER A 66 -3.67 -4.28 0.49
CA SER A 66 -2.26 -3.92 0.62
C SER A 66 -1.83 -3.82 2.07
N GLU A 67 -0.79 -4.57 2.41
CA GLU A 67 -0.20 -4.52 3.76
C GLU A 67 0.52 -3.18 3.98
N GLN A 68 1.08 -2.59 2.92
CA GLN A 68 1.75 -1.29 2.96
C GLN A 68 0.75 -0.18 3.32
N ALA A 69 -0.43 -0.19 2.67
CA ALA A 69 -1.56 0.68 2.99
C ALA A 69 -1.96 0.55 4.47
N ASN A 70 -2.18 -0.69 4.92
CA ASN A 70 -2.59 -0.98 6.30
C ASN A 70 -1.55 -0.51 7.32
N ARG A 71 -0.26 -0.69 7.06
CA ARG A 71 0.84 -0.22 7.93
C ARG A 71 0.88 1.30 8.03
N ALA A 72 0.71 2.00 6.91
CA ALA A 72 0.71 3.46 6.88
C ALA A 72 -0.46 4.06 7.66
N LEU A 73 -1.68 3.55 7.44
CA LEU A 73 -2.88 3.99 8.16
C LEU A 73 -2.76 3.74 9.67
N ASN A 74 -2.26 2.57 10.07
CA ASN A 74 -2.01 2.27 11.49
C ASN A 74 -1.01 3.25 12.13
N THR A 75 0.07 3.60 11.41
CA THR A 75 1.07 4.54 11.92
C THR A 75 0.48 5.94 12.12
N ILE A 76 -0.29 6.44 11.14
CA ILE A 76 -0.97 7.74 11.22
C ILE A 76 -1.96 7.75 12.39
N GLY A 77 -2.73 6.68 12.57
CA GLY A 77 -3.69 6.54 13.66
C GLY A 77 -3.02 6.63 15.04
N VAL A 78 -1.91 5.91 15.24
CA VAL A 78 -1.15 5.94 16.50
C VAL A 78 -0.60 7.33 16.79
N VAL A 79 -0.01 8.00 15.80
CA VAL A 79 0.55 9.36 15.97
C VAL A 79 -0.55 10.37 16.29
N THR A 80 -1.69 10.28 15.59
CA THR A 80 -2.84 11.16 15.81
C THR A 80 -3.43 10.98 17.22
N ALA A 81 -3.59 9.73 17.65
CA ALA A 81 -4.07 9.42 19.01
C ALA A 81 -3.11 9.93 20.09
N ALA A 82 -1.80 9.72 19.93
CA ALA A 82 -0.79 10.20 20.87
C ALA A 82 -0.75 11.74 20.94
N ALA A 83 -0.79 12.43 19.79
CA ALA A 83 -0.82 13.88 19.74
C ALA A 83 -2.11 14.45 20.37
N GLY A 84 -3.25 13.79 20.16
CA GLY A 84 -4.52 14.10 20.82
C GLY A 84 -4.41 13.95 22.33
N ALA A 85 -3.93 12.80 22.83
CA ALA A 85 -3.76 12.54 24.26
C ALA A 85 -2.79 13.55 24.93
N LEU A 86 -1.66 13.85 24.30
CA LEU A 86 -0.69 14.85 24.78
C LEU A 86 -1.25 16.28 24.78
N SER A 87 -2.14 16.59 23.82
CA SER A 87 -2.84 17.89 23.76
C SER A 87 -3.91 17.99 24.86
N PHE A 88 -4.68 16.92 25.10
CA PHE A 88 -5.63 16.82 26.20
C PHE A 88 -4.95 16.88 27.58
N LEU A 89 -3.74 16.33 27.71
CA LEU A 89 -2.93 16.37 28.93
C LEU A 89 -2.12 17.69 29.09
N GLY A 90 -2.28 18.66 28.19
CA GLY A 90 -1.71 20.01 28.34
C GLY A 90 -0.20 20.12 28.15
N LEU A 91 0.47 19.12 27.57
CA LEU A 91 1.95 19.06 27.50
C LEU A 91 2.58 19.76 26.27
N PHE A 92 1.80 20.36 25.37
CA PHE A 92 2.35 20.99 24.16
C PHE A 92 2.84 22.42 24.37
N SER A 93 4.12 22.57 24.71
CA SER A 93 4.86 23.82 24.53
C SER A 93 4.94 24.20 23.05
N LYS A 94 4.56 25.44 22.69
CA LYS A 94 4.53 25.98 21.31
C LYS A 94 5.82 25.71 20.51
N ARG A 95 6.95 25.58 21.18
CA ARG A 95 8.29 25.39 20.58
C ARG A 95 8.51 23.98 20.02
N GLN A 96 7.86 22.94 20.55
CA GLN A 96 8.01 21.56 20.05
C GLN A 96 7.15 21.27 18.82
N ARG A 97 6.01 21.96 18.65
CA ARG A 97 5.10 21.79 17.50
C ARG A 97 5.78 22.06 16.16
N ALA A 98 6.63 23.09 16.08
CA ALA A 98 7.39 23.43 14.88
C ALA A 98 8.46 22.38 14.54
N ASN A 99 9.10 21.79 15.54
CA ASN A 99 10.14 20.78 15.34
C ASN A 99 9.54 19.43 14.89
N THR A 100 8.39 19.04 15.43
CA THR A 100 7.70 17.81 15.00
C THR A 100 7.18 17.92 13.58
N ILE A 101 6.60 19.06 13.17
CA ILE A 101 6.15 19.28 11.78
C ILE A 101 7.34 19.22 10.82
N ASN A 102 8.46 19.86 11.16
CA ASN A 102 9.66 19.80 10.32
C ASN A 102 10.29 18.40 10.23
N ASN A 103 10.24 17.61 11.30
CA ASN A 103 10.70 16.21 11.26
C ASN A 103 9.74 15.31 10.49
N LEU A 104 8.42 15.50 10.60
CA LEU A 104 7.44 14.76 9.80
C LEU A 104 7.58 15.09 8.31
N LEU A 105 7.78 16.37 7.96
CA LEU A 105 8.05 16.77 6.59
C LEU A 105 9.35 16.14 6.06
N LYS A 106 10.40 16.03 6.89
CA LYS A 106 11.64 15.33 6.51
C LYS A 106 11.49 13.82 6.32
N ILE A 107 10.56 13.17 7.03
CA ILE A 107 10.28 11.72 6.88
C ILE A 107 9.47 11.44 5.61
N TYR A 108 8.62 12.39 5.18
CA TYR A 108 7.74 12.22 4.02
C TYR A 108 8.33 12.75 2.70
N TRP A 109 9.31 13.65 2.74
CA TRP A 109 9.92 14.28 1.55
C TRP A 109 11.39 13.91 1.31
N ASN A 110 11.88 12.81 1.89
CA ASN A 110 13.23 12.30 1.66
C ASN A 110 13.23 10.78 1.50
#